data_AF-A0AAD6Y546-F1
#
_entry.id   AF-A0AAD6Y546-F1
#
_cell.length_a   1.000
_cell.length_b   1.000
_cell.length_c   1.000
_cell.angle_alpha   90.00
_cell.angle_beta   90.00
_cell.angle_gamma   90.00
#
_symmetry.space_group_name_H-M   'P 1'
#
loop_
_entity.id
_entity.type
_entity.pdbx_description
1 polymer ?
#
loop_
_entity_poly.entity_id
_entity_poly.type
_entity_poly.pdbx_seq_one_letter_code
_entity_poly.pdbx_strand_id
1 'polypeptide(L)'
;MDGTQQTSQTLPVVNDDVPSPLTRPRARDIGIQIGDLLSPGPLNAITDVPRVKVGMAEKFMGDVSFTDEEERRKIVRAGVTLISTDDIDKVPLFAGVGILQGWGELTGSLYISEAGLLSGPVAITGTMQLGAVHTAVNNIDPFALKLPVVGETYDRMTHPLALDQIGLSEIAQALADMTSGKVREGNVGGGASMVSFGLKGGTGTSSRLVPSRNGKNYVVGALVQANHGSPYDLTIAGVQVGKTLVDEGIIVVIATDAPLLPHQCSAVARRAGVGIARGGGGTGFLSGDIFLCFSTAAPVTPPPPPLYQTRIEPVATYTVEAVNSETLDVIFRAAADATEEAILNALFAAEALEGYTGRKWRALPVKRVEEILREAGKI
;
A
#
# COMPACT_ATOMS: atom_id res chain seq x y z
N MET A 1 -31.15 -33.33 -36.29
CA MET A 1 -31.19 -32.47 -35.10
C MET A 1 -30.51 -33.26 -34.01
N ASP A 2 -29.19 -33.07 -33.90
CA ASP A 2 -28.34 -33.81 -32.97
C ASP A 2 -28.23 -32.99 -31.68
N GLY A 3 -28.65 -33.57 -30.57
CA GLY A 3 -28.78 -32.93 -29.27
C GLY A 3 -27.68 -33.39 -28.34
N THR A 4 -26.62 -32.61 -28.22
CA THR A 4 -25.57 -32.80 -27.22
C THR A 4 -25.98 -32.11 -25.90
N GLN A 5 -26.37 -32.92 -24.93
CA GLN A 5 -26.52 -32.50 -23.54
C GLN A 5 -25.13 -32.19 -22.95
N GLN A 6 -24.86 -30.92 -22.64
CA GLN A 6 -23.75 -30.56 -21.76
C GLN A 6 -24.13 -30.87 -20.31
N THR A 7 -23.49 -31.87 -19.73
CA THR A 7 -23.53 -32.14 -18.29
C THR A 7 -22.74 -31.07 -17.55
N SER A 8 -23.45 -30.11 -16.94
CA SER A 8 -22.90 -29.22 -15.90
C SER A 8 -22.59 -30.06 -14.66
N GLN A 9 -21.32 -30.42 -14.47
CA GLN A 9 -20.85 -30.95 -13.19
C GLN A 9 -20.64 -29.79 -12.22
N THR A 10 -21.64 -29.54 -11.38
CA THR A 10 -21.49 -28.75 -10.17
C THR A 10 -20.54 -29.48 -9.22
N LEU A 11 -19.34 -28.93 -9.03
CA LEU A 11 -18.40 -29.38 -8.00
C LEU A 11 -18.94 -29.04 -6.60
N PRO A 12 -18.67 -29.89 -5.58
CA PRO A 12 -19.27 -29.75 -4.25
C PRO A 12 -18.77 -28.52 -3.50
N VAL A 13 -19.70 -27.87 -2.78
CA VAL A 13 -19.41 -26.82 -1.79
C VAL A 13 -18.73 -27.49 -0.59
N VAL A 14 -17.52 -27.06 -0.26
CA VAL A 14 -16.75 -27.57 0.89
C VAL A 14 -16.91 -26.61 2.07
N ASN A 15 -17.14 -27.16 3.26
CA ASN A 15 -17.31 -26.43 4.52
C ASN A 15 -16.03 -25.66 4.92
N ASP A 16 -16.21 -24.39 5.31
CA ASP A 16 -15.18 -23.36 5.56
C ASP A 16 -14.60 -23.35 7.00
N ASP A 17 -14.78 -24.42 7.81
CA ASP A 17 -14.44 -24.43 9.24
C ASP A 17 -13.05 -25.00 9.60
N VAL A 18 -12.03 -24.81 8.75
CA VAL A 18 -10.65 -25.20 9.09
C VAL A 18 -9.91 -24.02 9.74
N PRO A 19 -9.38 -24.15 10.97
CA PRO A 19 -8.55 -23.12 11.61
C PRO A 19 -7.33 -22.77 10.75
N SER A 20 -7.09 -21.46 10.56
CA SER A 20 -5.91 -20.92 9.87
C SER A 20 -4.62 -21.34 10.60
N PRO A 21 -3.56 -21.82 9.90
CA PRO A 21 -2.28 -22.12 10.53
C PRO A 21 -1.60 -20.86 11.08
N LEU A 22 -0.78 -21.03 12.12
CA LEU A 22 -0.12 -20.02 12.96
C LEU A 22 0.79 -18.97 12.26
N THR A 23 0.95 -19.02 10.93
CA THR A 23 1.43 -17.91 10.09
C THR A 23 1.02 -18.22 8.65
N ARG A 24 0.29 -17.31 8.00
CA ARG A 24 -0.10 -17.45 6.59
C ARG A 24 1.13 -17.21 5.69
N PRO A 25 1.31 -17.97 4.60
CA PRO A 25 2.47 -17.83 3.72
C PRO A 25 2.40 -16.55 2.90
N ARG A 26 3.53 -16.07 2.40
CA ARG A 26 3.60 -15.06 1.32
C ARG A 26 3.48 -15.74 -0.04
N ALA A 27 3.25 -14.98 -1.11
CA ALA A 27 3.07 -15.53 -2.45
C ALA A 27 4.24 -16.43 -2.89
N ARG A 28 5.48 -16.00 -2.63
CA ARG A 28 6.71 -16.74 -2.97
C ARG A 28 6.89 -18.03 -2.19
N ASP A 29 6.34 -18.13 -0.97
CA ASP A 29 6.51 -19.31 -0.12
C ASP A 29 5.81 -20.55 -0.71
N ILE A 30 4.82 -20.33 -1.58
CA ILE A 30 4.15 -21.41 -2.33
C ILE A 30 4.62 -21.53 -3.78
N GLY A 31 5.72 -20.86 -4.14
CA GLY A 31 6.35 -20.95 -5.46
C GLY A 31 5.90 -19.93 -6.50
N ILE A 32 5.02 -18.96 -6.16
CA ILE A 32 4.63 -17.92 -7.12
C ILE A 32 5.82 -17.01 -7.40
N GLN A 33 6.24 -16.95 -8.66
CA GLN A 33 7.27 -16.06 -9.13
C GLN A 33 6.66 -14.84 -9.85
N ILE A 34 6.88 -13.65 -9.29
CA ILE A 34 6.49 -12.37 -9.90
C ILE A 34 7.72 -11.71 -10.52
N GLY A 35 7.65 -11.49 -11.84
CA GLY A 35 8.79 -11.06 -12.65
C GLY A 35 9.83 -12.16 -12.85
N ASP A 36 10.60 -12.07 -13.93
CA ASP A 36 11.61 -13.04 -14.34
C ASP A 36 13.05 -12.47 -14.32
N LEU A 37 13.19 -11.14 -14.23
CA LEU A 37 14.48 -10.47 -14.37
C LEU A 37 15.13 -10.03 -13.05
N LEU A 38 14.32 -9.70 -12.03
CA LEU A 38 14.80 -9.05 -10.81
C LEU A 38 14.48 -9.90 -9.58
N SER A 39 15.49 -10.11 -8.74
CA SER A 39 15.33 -10.80 -7.47
C SER A 39 14.81 -9.84 -6.40
N PRO A 40 14.05 -10.33 -5.39
CA PRO A 40 13.67 -9.51 -4.26
C PRO A 40 14.88 -9.17 -3.37
N GLY A 41 14.73 -8.12 -2.55
CA GLY A 41 15.63 -7.86 -1.44
C GLY A 41 15.52 -8.92 -0.33
N PRO A 42 16.41 -8.88 0.68
CA PRO A 42 16.48 -9.91 1.73
C PRO A 42 15.21 -10.03 2.58
N LEU A 43 14.49 -8.94 2.81
CA LEU A 43 13.21 -8.95 3.53
C LEU A 43 12.02 -9.07 2.58
N ASN A 44 12.25 -8.82 1.28
CA ASN A 44 11.22 -8.64 0.28
C ASN A 44 10.15 -7.68 0.80
N ALA A 45 10.57 -6.48 1.18
CA ALA A 45 9.74 -5.45 1.80
C ALA A 45 10.28 -4.06 1.46
N ILE A 46 9.44 -3.02 1.60
CA ILE A 46 9.83 -1.63 1.35
C ILE A 46 11.01 -1.18 2.21
N THR A 47 11.17 -1.79 3.39
CA THR A 47 12.27 -1.57 4.33
C THR A 47 13.61 -2.14 3.88
N ASP A 48 13.66 -2.90 2.78
CA ASP A 48 14.93 -3.23 2.10
C ASP A 48 15.59 -1.98 1.51
N VAL A 49 14.83 -0.90 1.27
CA VAL A 49 15.37 0.39 0.85
C VAL A 49 16.04 1.04 2.08
N PRO A 50 17.36 1.32 2.02
CA PRO A 50 18.06 1.97 3.12
C PRO A 50 17.36 3.23 3.63
N ARG A 51 17.39 3.44 4.96
CA ARG A 51 16.72 4.53 5.70
C ARG A 51 15.21 4.40 5.87
N VAL A 52 14.51 3.60 5.05
CA VAL A 52 13.06 3.46 5.16
C VAL A 52 12.69 2.67 6.41
N LYS A 53 11.70 3.19 7.14
CA LYS A 53 11.07 2.53 8.28
C LYS A 53 9.56 2.52 8.11
N VAL A 54 8.93 1.49 8.65
CA VAL A 54 7.47 1.34 8.69
C VAL A 54 7.04 1.07 10.12
N GLY A 55 5.96 1.69 10.54
CA GLY A 55 5.34 1.49 11.86
C GLY A 55 3.84 1.50 11.73
N MET A 56 3.15 0.73 12.57
CA MET A 56 1.72 0.50 12.42
C MET A 56 1.01 0.52 13.76
N ALA A 57 -0.24 0.95 13.76
CA ALA A 57 -1.14 0.83 14.90
C ALA A 57 -2.57 0.56 14.44
N GLU A 58 -3.31 -0.16 15.26
CA GLU A 58 -4.68 -0.58 15.00
C GLU A 58 -5.59 -0.19 16.18
N LYS A 59 -6.83 0.23 15.89
CA LYS A 59 -7.88 0.50 16.89
C LYS A 59 -9.08 -0.40 16.61
N PHE A 60 -9.23 -1.42 17.44
CA PHE A 60 -10.28 -2.43 17.34
C PHE A 60 -11.17 -2.35 18.58
N MET A 61 -12.38 -1.80 18.43
CA MET A 61 -13.32 -1.53 19.52
C MET A 61 -14.73 -1.95 19.16
N GLY A 62 -15.57 -2.21 20.17
CA GLY A 62 -16.98 -2.56 19.97
C GLY A 62 -17.22 -4.02 19.56
N ASP A 63 -18.39 -4.54 19.93
CA ASP A 63 -18.84 -5.90 19.67
C ASP A 63 -19.66 -5.95 18.38
N VAL A 64 -19.26 -6.80 17.44
CA VAL A 64 -19.93 -6.97 16.14
C VAL A 64 -21.27 -7.71 16.23
N SER A 65 -21.55 -8.38 17.35
CA SER A 65 -22.83 -9.03 17.61
C SER A 65 -23.98 -8.05 17.86
N PHE A 66 -23.68 -6.78 18.17
CA PHE A 66 -24.70 -5.78 18.46
C PHE A 66 -25.53 -5.45 17.21
N THR A 67 -26.84 -5.44 17.40
CA THR A 67 -27.82 -5.15 16.33
C THR A 67 -28.38 -3.73 16.41
N ASP A 68 -28.24 -3.07 17.55
CA ASP A 68 -28.66 -1.68 17.74
C ASP A 68 -27.66 -0.69 17.07
N GLU A 69 -28.20 0.35 16.44
CA GLU A 69 -27.41 1.32 15.67
C GLU A 69 -26.50 2.19 16.56
N GLU A 70 -26.93 2.54 17.77
CA GLU A 70 -26.12 3.32 18.71
C GLU A 70 -24.92 2.51 19.20
N GLU A 71 -25.13 1.22 19.49
CA GLU A 71 -24.04 0.32 19.86
C GLU A 71 -23.11 0.03 18.68
N ARG A 72 -23.63 -0.11 17.45
CA ARG A 72 -22.81 -0.29 16.24
C ARG A 72 -21.87 0.88 15.97
N ARG A 73 -22.21 2.10 16.38
CA ARG A 73 -21.31 3.27 16.30
C ARG A 73 -20.08 3.17 17.20
N LYS A 74 -20.03 2.21 18.13
CA LYS A 74 -18.83 1.93 18.93
C LYS A 74 -17.88 0.96 18.21
N ILE A 75 -18.30 0.37 17.09
CA ILE A 75 -17.49 -0.58 16.33
C ILE A 75 -16.47 0.17 15.48
N VAL A 76 -15.21 0.07 15.89
CA VAL A 76 -14.05 0.60 15.17
C VAL A 76 -13.20 -0.58 14.72
N ARG A 77 -12.88 -0.64 13.42
CA ARG A 77 -11.93 -1.58 12.84
C ARG A 77 -10.99 -0.77 11.97
N ALA A 78 -10.19 0.09 12.58
CA ALA A 78 -9.37 1.06 11.87
C ALA A 78 -7.89 0.88 12.24
N GLY A 79 -7.03 1.56 11.50
CA GLY A 79 -5.61 1.64 11.83
C GLY A 79 -4.90 2.69 10.99
N VAL A 80 -3.61 2.80 11.23
CA VAL A 80 -2.72 3.71 10.52
C VAL A 80 -1.39 3.02 10.26
N THR A 81 -0.86 3.20 9.07
CA THR A 81 0.50 2.81 8.68
C THR A 81 1.31 4.08 8.46
N LEU A 82 2.46 4.20 9.13
CA LEU A 82 3.43 5.27 8.91
C LEU A 82 4.63 4.73 8.13
N ILE A 83 5.08 5.49 7.13
CA ILE A 83 6.31 5.23 6.36
C ILE A 83 7.17 6.49 6.48
N SER A 84 8.41 6.34 6.95
CA SER A 84 9.28 7.49 7.20
C SER A 84 10.77 7.13 7.11
N THR A 85 11.60 8.14 7.32
CA THR A 85 13.03 8.03 7.65
C THR A 85 13.29 8.77 8.97
N ASP A 86 14.41 8.47 9.63
CA ASP A 86 14.75 9.10 10.92
C ASP A 86 14.95 10.62 10.85
N ASP A 87 15.31 11.12 9.67
CA ASP A 87 15.72 12.51 9.44
C ASP A 87 14.77 13.26 8.50
N ILE A 88 13.59 12.71 8.17
CA ILE A 88 12.68 13.27 7.16
C ILE A 88 12.30 14.75 7.40
N ASP A 89 12.21 15.16 8.66
CA ASP A 89 11.87 16.53 9.06
C ASP A 89 13.02 17.53 8.81
N LYS A 90 14.25 17.04 8.71
CA LYS A 90 15.48 17.83 8.48
C LYS A 90 15.97 17.70 7.04
N VAL A 91 15.62 16.59 6.42
CA VAL A 91 16.25 16.07 5.21
C VAL A 91 15.12 15.62 4.27
N PRO A 92 14.47 16.57 3.56
CA PRO A 92 13.39 16.25 2.63
C PRO A 92 13.86 15.31 1.52
N LEU A 93 12.95 14.47 1.03
CA LEU A 93 13.23 13.51 -0.03
C LEU A 93 12.63 13.97 -1.35
N PHE A 94 13.31 13.71 -2.47
CA PHE A 94 12.66 13.90 -3.76
C PHE A 94 11.52 12.89 -3.93
N ALA A 95 10.35 13.41 -4.29
CA ALA A 95 9.14 12.63 -4.39
C ALA A 95 8.29 13.05 -5.59
N GLY A 96 7.35 12.19 -5.97
CA GLY A 96 6.43 12.42 -7.06
C GLY A 96 5.19 11.55 -6.95
N VAL A 97 4.07 12.05 -7.47
CA VAL A 97 2.75 11.43 -7.39
C VAL A 97 2.35 10.86 -8.76
N GLY A 98 1.68 9.71 -8.75
CA GLY A 98 0.97 9.13 -9.88
C GLY A 98 -0.50 8.93 -9.54
N ILE A 99 -1.40 9.20 -10.49
CA ILE A 99 -2.84 8.99 -10.31
C ILE A 99 -3.30 8.15 -11.50
N LEU A 100 -3.88 7.00 -11.23
CA LEU A 100 -4.60 6.20 -12.23
C LEU A 100 -6.10 6.55 -12.20
N GLN A 101 -6.68 6.66 -11.00
CA GLN A 101 -8.02 7.19 -10.77
C GLN A 101 -8.08 7.95 -9.44
N GLY A 102 -8.70 9.13 -9.43
CA GLY A 102 -8.76 10.07 -8.32
C GLY A 102 -10.04 10.02 -7.48
N TRP A 103 -10.74 8.88 -7.40
CA TRP A 103 -11.85 8.71 -6.44
C TRP A 103 -11.31 8.35 -5.05
N GLY A 104 -10.43 9.18 -4.52
CA GLY A 104 -9.75 9.00 -3.25
C GLY A 104 -8.89 10.22 -2.92
N GLU A 105 -8.23 10.20 -1.77
CA GLU A 105 -7.45 11.33 -1.28
C GLU A 105 -6.01 10.97 -0.93
N LEU A 106 -5.11 11.90 -1.22
CA LEU A 106 -3.71 11.91 -0.78
C LEU A 106 -3.34 13.36 -0.46
N THR A 107 -3.42 13.73 0.80
CA THR A 107 -3.09 15.09 1.24
C THR A 107 -1.61 15.40 0.98
N GLY A 108 -1.26 16.68 0.88
CA GLY A 108 0.12 17.11 0.59
C GLY A 108 0.60 16.84 -0.85
N SER A 109 -0.18 16.11 -1.67
CA SER A 109 0.14 15.80 -3.07
C SER A 109 0.35 17.03 -3.96
N LEU A 110 -0.35 18.13 -3.68
CA LEU A 110 -0.16 19.41 -4.38
C LEU A 110 1.25 19.97 -4.17
N TYR A 111 1.74 19.98 -2.92
CA TYR A 111 3.08 20.47 -2.62
C TYR A 111 4.16 19.55 -3.18
N ILE A 112 3.94 18.22 -3.12
CA ILE A 112 4.84 17.26 -3.78
C ILE A 112 4.88 17.51 -5.28
N SER A 113 3.74 17.81 -5.91
CA SER A 113 3.69 18.07 -7.36
C SER A 113 4.38 19.39 -7.75
N GLU A 114 4.31 20.40 -6.90
CA GLU A 114 4.91 21.72 -7.11
C GLU A 114 6.43 21.72 -6.82
N ALA A 115 6.81 21.27 -5.62
CA ALA A 115 8.18 21.35 -5.12
C ALA A 115 8.99 20.07 -5.36
N GLY A 116 8.33 18.93 -5.57
CA GLY A 116 9.00 17.65 -5.70
C GLY A 116 9.56 17.10 -4.38
N LEU A 117 9.07 17.58 -3.24
CA LEU A 117 9.64 17.27 -1.93
C LEU A 117 8.63 16.59 -0.99
N LEU A 118 9.09 15.55 -0.32
CA LEU A 118 8.45 14.91 0.84
C LEU A 118 9.22 15.30 2.10
N SER A 119 8.57 16.03 3.01
CA SER A 119 9.21 16.64 4.19
C SER A 119 8.62 16.16 5.52
N GLY A 120 7.99 14.98 5.51
CA GLY A 120 7.38 14.36 6.69
C GLY A 120 7.02 12.89 6.41
N PRO A 121 6.56 12.15 7.43
CA PRO A 121 6.11 10.77 7.26
C PRO A 121 4.89 10.72 6.32
N VAL A 122 4.78 9.62 5.59
CA VAL A 122 3.57 9.25 4.85
C VAL A 122 2.70 8.42 5.79
N ALA A 123 1.46 8.83 5.99
CA ALA A 123 0.46 8.06 6.71
C ALA A 123 -0.56 7.45 5.75
N ILE A 124 -1.00 6.23 6.01
CA ILE A 124 -2.07 5.57 5.27
C ILE A 124 -3.12 5.05 6.25
N THR A 125 -4.40 5.37 6.02
CA THR A 125 -5.51 5.02 6.93
C THR A 125 -6.82 4.77 6.18
N GLY A 126 -7.95 4.70 6.90
CA GLY A 126 -9.30 4.61 6.34
C GLY A 126 -9.88 5.96 5.91
N THR A 127 -10.75 6.02 4.89
CA THR A 127 -11.38 7.27 4.41
C THR A 127 -11.99 8.08 5.55
N MET A 128 -12.71 7.42 6.46
CA MET A 128 -13.40 8.09 7.58
C MET A 128 -12.44 8.59 8.66
N GLN A 129 -11.18 8.15 8.64
CA GLN A 129 -10.13 8.51 9.59
C GLN A 129 -9.23 9.64 9.07
N LEU A 130 -9.27 9.94 7.77
CA LEU A 130 -8.29 10.81 7.10
C LEU A 130 -8.09 12.15 7.81
N GLY A 131 -9.19 12.83 8.17
CA GLY A 131 -9.11 14.12 8.84
C GLY A 131 -8.44 14.04 10.21
N ALA A 132 -8.82 13.06 11.02
CA ALA A 132 -8.25 12.86 12.36
C ALA A 132 -6.77 12.47 12.30
N VAL A 133 -6.39 11.58 11.38
CA VAL A 133 -5.00 11.19 11.14
C VAL A 133 -4.18 12.37 10.64
N HIS A 134 -4.70 13.17 9.71
CA HIS A 134 -4.03 14.39 9.25
C HIS A 134 -3.73 15.36 10.40
N THR A 135 -4.73 15.64 11.25
CA THR A 135 -4.53 16.46 12.44
C THR A 135 -3.52 15.85 13.41
N ALA A 136 -3.58 14.54 13.66
CA ALA A 136 -2.68 13.86 14.57
C ALA A 136 -1.22 13.82 14.07
N VAL A 137 -0.99 13.59 12.78
CA VAL A 137 0.34 13.66 12.16
C VAL A 137 0.90 15.07 12.22
N ASN A 138 0.08 16.09 11.97
CA ASN A 138 0.51 17.49 12.12
C ASN A 138 0.95 17.80 13.56
N ASN A 139 0.28 17.20 14.55
CA ASN A 139 0.54 17.41 15.96
C ASN A 139 1.74 16.61 16.52
N ILE A 140 2.43 15.81 15.70
CA ILE A 140 3.73 15.22 16.08
C ILE A 140 4.75 16.34 16.39
N ASP A 141 4.70 17.42 15.60
CA ASP A 141 5.47 18.64 15.81
C ASP A 141 4.59 19.88 15.55
N PRO A 142 3.83 20.34 16.55
CA PRO A 142 2.79 21.36 16.36
C PRO A 142 3.34 22.76 16.03
N PHE A 143 4.65 22.97 16.12
CA PHE A 143 5.28 24.27 15.85
C PHE A 143 5.89 24.37 14.46
N ALA A 144 5.98 23.25 13.74
CA ALA A 144 6.50 23.24 12.38
C ALA A 144 5.39 23.44 11.36
N LEU A 145 5.64 24.33 10.38
CA LEU A 145 4.78 24.43 9.20
C LEU A 145 4.99 23.20 8.34
N LYS A 146 4.04 22.26 8.38
CA LYS A 146 4.09 21.01 7.62
C LYS A 146 2.79 20.84 6.83
N LEU A 147 2.89 20.12 5.71
CA LEU A 147 1.75 19.65 4.93
C LEU A 147 1.75 18.12 5.01
N PRO A 148 1.06 17.53 6.01
CA PRO A 148 1.02 16.09 6.18
C PRO A 148 0.60 15.37 4.91
N VAL A 149 1.24 14.22 4.65
CA VAL A 149 0.91 13.35 3.53
C VAL A 149 0.14 12.16 4.07
N VAL A 150 -1.18 12.20 3.89
CA VAL A 150 -2.11 11.17 4.38
C VAL A 150 -2.90 10.64 3.19
N GLY A 151 -2.67 9.37 2.86
CA GLY A 151 -3.46 8.62 1.89
C GLY A 151 -4.52 7.78 2.58
N GLU A 152 -5.58 7.44 1.85
CA GLU A 152 -6.65 6.62 2.38
C GLU A 152 -7.20 5.58 1.40
N THR A 153 -7.84 4.56 1.96
CA THR A 153 -8.82 3.74 1.24
C THR A 153 -10.04 3.50 2.14
N TYR A 154 -11.18 3.08 1.60
CA TYR A 154 -12.41 3.00 2.38
C TYR A 154 -12.49 1.79 3.32
N ASP A 155 -12.43 2.06 4.63
CA ASP A 155 -12.43 1.12 5.75
C ASP A 155 -13.84 0.60 6.11
N ARG A 156 -14.49 -0.10 5.17
CA ARG A 156 -15.90 -0.56 5.25
C ARG A 156 -16.28 -1.43 6.45
N MET A 157 -15.31 -1.90 7.23
CA MET A 157 -15.59 -2.69 8.44
C MET A 157 -15.74 -1.82 9.69
N THR A 158 -15.31 -0.56 9.65
CA THR A 158 -15.57 0.47 10.66
C THR A 158 -16.95 1.08 10.44
N HIS A 159 -17.67 1.38 11.53
CA HIS A 159 -18.91 2.13 11.42
C HIS A 159 -18.64 3.53 10.84
N PRO A 160 -19.36 4.01 9.82
CA PRO A 160 -19.07 5.30 9.18
C PRO A 160 -19.22 6.49 10.15
N LEU A 161 -20.09 6.35 11.15
CA LEU A 161 -20.28 7.30 12.25
C LEU A 161 -19.63 6.83 13.55
N ALA A 162 -18.49 6.13 13.46
CA ALA A 162 -17.77 5.66 14.63
C ALA A 162 -17.48 6.81 15.61
N LEU A 163 -17.77 6.60 16.89
CA LEU A 163 -17.60 7.63 17.92
C LEU A 163 -16.14 7.91 18.27
N ASP A 164 -15.28 6.89 18.14
CA ASP A 164 -13.84 7.01 18.35
C ASP A 164 -13.10 6.75 17.03
N GLN A 165 -12.15 7.62 16.72
CA GLN A 165 -11.35 7.61 15.49
C GLN A 165 -9.87 7.44 15.83
N ILE A 166 -9.06 7.10 14.83
CA ILE A 166 -7.60 7.12 14.98
C ILE A 166 -7.14 8.52 15.39
N GLY A 167 -6.32 8.62 16.44
CA GLY A 167 -5.82 9.88 16.96
C GLY A 167 -4.35 9.83 17.38
N LEU A 168 -3.95 10.78 18.23
CA LEU A 168 -2.56 10.93 18.71
C LEU A 168 -2.01 9.67 19.38
N SER A 169 -2.85 8.94 20.12
CA SER A 169 -2.46 7.68 20.77
C SER A 169 -1.96 6.67 19.74
N GLU A 170 -2.72 6.45 18.67
CA GLU A 170 -2.37 5.46 17.64
C GLU A 170 -1.20 5.94 16.77
N ILE A 171 -1.08 7.25 16.52
CA ILE A 171 0.12 7.82 15.87
C ILE A 171 1.36 7.58 16.72
N ALA A 172 1.29 7.81 18.05
CA ALA A 172 2.40 7.56 18.95
C ALA A 172 2.79 6.06 19.01
N GLN A 173 1.79 5.17 18.99
CA GLN A 173 2.02 3.72 18.89
C GLN A 173 2.71 3.34 17.58
N ALA A 174 2.22 3.85 16.45
CA ALA A 174 2.84 3.59 15.14
C ALA A 174 4.27 4.13 15.06
N LEU A 175 4.55 5.29 15.64
CA LEU A 175 5.91 5.83 15.76
C LEU A 175 6.83 4.94 16.62
N ALA A 176 6.30 4.37 17.70
CA ALA A 176 7.04 3.44 18.55
C ALA A 176 7.28 2.07 17.89
N ASP A 177 6.39 1.65 16.97
CA ASP A 177 6.49 0.41 16.19
C ASP A 177 7.43 0.53 14.95
N MET A 178 8.03 1.70 14.72
CA MET A 178 8.86 1.95 13.54
C MET A 178 10.06 1.00 13.45
N THR A 179 10.11 0.23 12.36
CA THR A 179 11.17 -0.75 12.11
C THR A 179 11.72 -0.64 10.69
N SER A 180 13.03 -0.88 10.54
CA SER A 180 13.68 -1.13 9.24
C SER A 180 13.77 -2.64 8.92
N GLY A 181 13.17 -3.49 9.75
CA GLY A 181 13.17 -4.94 9.61
C GLY A 181 11.98 -5.45 8.80
N LYS A 182 11.59 -6.70 9.08
CA LYS A 182 10.39 -7.31 8.48
C LYS A 182 9.15 -6.48 8.79
N VAL A 183 8.30 -6.30 7.78
CA VAL A 183 7.05 -5.54 7.87
C VAL A 183 5.90 -6.53 8.08
N ARG A 184 4.96 -6.20 8.98
CA ARG A 184 3.72 -6.98 9.15
C ARG A 184 2.81 -6.78 7.94
N GLU A 185 2.10 -7.83 7.51
CA GLU A 185 1.21 -7.82 6.34
C GLU A 185 -0.18 -8.37 6.70
N GLY A 186 -1.18 -8.12 5.86
CA GLY A 186 -2.57 -8.53 6.08
C GLY A 186 -3.36 -7.52 6.89
N ASN A 187 -3.96 -7.98 8.00
CA ASN A 187 -4.92 -7.22 8.82
C ASN A 187 -4.22 -6.26 9.81
N VAL A 188 -3.33 -5.42 9.31
CA VAL A 188 -2.49 -4.54 10.15
C VAL A 188 -2.44 -3.12 9.62
N GLY A 189 -2.11 -2.17 10.51
CA GLY A 189 -2.01 -0.75 10.22
C GLY A 189 -3.24 -0.20 9.50
N GLY A 190 -3.04 0.69 8.53
CA GLY A 190 -4.13 1.23 7.70
C GLY A 190 -4.87 0.14 6.91
N GLY A 191 -4.22 -0.99 6.61
CA GLY A 191 -4.83 -2.13 5.90
C GLY A 191 -5.78 -2.99 6.73
N ALA A 192 -5.90 -2.74 8.04
CA ALA A 192 -6.53 -3.67 8.96
C ALA A 192 -7.95 -4.11 8.57
N SER A 193 -8.75 -3.20 8.00
CA SER A 193 -10.15 -3.43 7.60
C SER A 193 -10.40 -3.41 6.09
N MET A 194 -9.35 -3.52 5.29
CA MET A 194 -9.47 -3.41 3.84
C MET A 194 -9.95 -4.71 3.18
N VAL A 195 -10.62 -4.54 2.05
CA VAL A 195 -11.21 -5.58 1.21
C VAL A 195 -10.68 -5.44 -0.20
N SER A 196 -10.12 -6.50 -0.77
CA SER A 196 -9.59 -6.48 -2.13
C SER A 196 -10.02 -7.74 -2.86
N PHE A 197 -10.47 -7.58 -4.10
CA PHE A 197 -11.03 -8.67 -4.91
C PHE A 197 -12.12 -9.46 -4.15
N GLY A 198 -12.92 -8.78 -3.31
CA GLY A 198 -14.04 -9.37 -2.56
C GLY A 198 -13.61 -10.33 -1.45
N LEU A 199 -12.32 -10.37 -1.18
CA LEU A 199 -11.67 -11.07 -0.09
C LEU A 199 -11.13 -10.04 0.90
N LYS A 200 -10.70 -10.50 2.06
CA LYS A 200 -9.91 -9.65 2.95
C LYS A 200 -8.63 -9.24 2.20
N GLY A 201 -8.42 -7.93 2.10
CA GLY A 201 -7.18 -7.32 1.65
C GLY A 201 -6.35 -6.82 2.83
N GLY A 202 -5.65 -5.71 2.65
CA GLY A 202 -4.92 -5.06 3.73
C GLY A 202 -3.54 -4.57 3.32
N THR A 203 -2.60 -4.59 4.27
CA THR A 203 -1.24 -4.12 4.01
C THR A 203 -0.41 -5.24 3.38
N GLY A 204 0.31 -4.91 2.31
CA GLY A 204 1.27 -5.81 1.71
C GLY A 204 2.51 -5.07 1.27
N THR A 205 3.63 -5.76 1.17
CA THR A 205 4.89 -5.15 0.74
C THR A 205 5.70 -6.11 -0.10
N SER A 206 6.62 -5.59 -0.90
CA SER A 206 7.65 -6.37 -1.58
C SER A 206 8.80 -5.47 -2.02
N SER A 207 9.89 -6.05 -2.53
CA SER A 207 11.00 -5.26 -3.08
C SER A 207 11.66 -5.96 -4.26
N ARG A 208 12.50 -5.22 -5.00
CA ARG A 208 13.36 -5.71 -6.09
C ARG A 208 14.73 -5.07 -6.01
N LEU A 209 15.76 -5.89 -6.21
CA LEU A 209 17.13 -5.45 -6.42
C LEU A 209 17.30 -5.02 -7.89
N VAL A 210 17.78 -3.80 -8.09
CA VAL A 210 17.99 -3.20 -9.41
C VAL A 210 19.49 -3.04 -9.67
N PRO A 211 20.07 -3.76 -10.65
CA PRO A 211 21.48 -3.62 -10.97
C PRO A 211 21.77 -2.26 -11.61
N SER A 212 22.95 -1.72 -11.35
CA SER A 212 23.45 -0.52 -12.04
C SER A 212 24.76 -0.79 -12.77
N ARG A 213 25.11 0.09 -13.72
CA ARG A 213 26.31 -0.04 -14.55
C ARG A 213 27.63 0.11 -13.76
N ASN A 214 27.59 0.69 -12.56
CA ASN A 214 28.78 0.89 -11.73
C ASN A 214 28.97 -0.24 -10.69
N GLY A 215 28.15 -1.30 -10.75
CA GLY A 215 28.25 -2.45 -9.86
C GLY A 215 27.54 -2.28 -8.51
N LYS A 216 26.98 -1.10 -8.20
CA LYS A 216 26.09 -0.92 -7.04
C LYS A 216 24.67 -1.39 -7.40
N ASN A 217 24.05 -2.22 -6.58
CA ASN A 217 22.62 -2.49 -6.70
C ASN A 217 21.84 -1.42 -5.95
N TYR A 218 20.78 -0.91 -6.58
CA TYR A 218 19.73 -0.15 -5.93
C TYR A 218 18.60 -1.09 -5.50
N VAL A 219 17.70 -0.58 -4.68
CA VAL A 219 16.48 -1.27 -4.24
C VAL A 219 15.28 -0.44 -4.67
N VAL A 220 14.25 -1.10 -5.18
CA VAL A 220 12.90 -0.54 -5.33
C VAL A 220 11.98 -1.34 -4.44
N GLY A 221 11.39 -0.69 -3.43
CA GLY A 221 10.45 -1.28 -2.49
C GLY A 221 9.05 -0.71 -2.70
N ALA A 222 8.02 -1.52 -2.47
CA ALA A 222 6.63 -1.10 -2.51
C ALA A 222 5.90 -1.51 -1.23
N LEU A 223 5.04 -0.64 -0.71
CA LEU A 223 4.04 -0.94 0.31
C LEU A 223 2.67 -0.52 -0.23
N VAL A 224 1.70 -1.41 -0.10
CA VAL A 224 0.33 -1.19 -0.57
C VAL A 224 -0.67 -1.28 0.57
N GLN A 225 -1.73 -0.48 0.47
CA GLN A 225 -2.98 -0.71 1.19
C GLN A 225 -4.01 -1.23 0.19
N ALA A 226 -4.03 -2.56 0.01
CA ALA A 226 -4.85 -3.22 -0.98
C ALA A 226 -6.32 -3.23 -0.53
N ASN A 227 -7.11 -2.36 -1.16
CA ASN A 227 -8.54 -2.25 -0.95
C ASN A 227 -9.27 -2.13 -2.28
N HIS A 228 -8.86 -2.89 -3.31
CA HIS A 228 -9.32 -2.67 -4.69
C HIS A 228 -9.64 -3.95 -5.45
N GLY A 229 -10.16 -3.76 -6.66
CA GLY A 229 -10.30 -4.81 -7.66
C GLY A 229 -11.58 -5.62 -7.51
N SER A 230 -12.20 -5.91 -8.65
CA SER A 230 -13.37 -6.77 -8.71
C SER A 230 -12.97 -8.23 -8.50
N PRO A 231 -13.75 -9.02 -7.76
CA PRO A 231 -13.45 -10.41 -7.48
C PRO A 231 -13.41 -11.26 -8.73
N TYR A 232 -13.90 -10.81 -9.89
CA TYR A 232 -13.75 -11.51 -11.18
C TYR A 232 -12.39 -11.33 -11.81
N ASP A 233 -11.71 -10.23 -11.51
CA ASP A 233 -10.53 -9.82 -12.26
C ASP A 233 -9.25 -10.34 -11.60
N LEU A 234 -9.35 -10.86 -10.36
CA LEU A 234 -8.19 -11.37 -9.62
C LEU A 234 -7.40 -12.35 -10.48
N THR A 235 -6.19 -11.91 -10.82
CA THR A 235 -5.26 -12.64 -11.66
C THR A 235 -3.98 -12.87 -10.87
N ILE A 236 -3.54 -14.12 -10.79
CA ILE A 236 -2.32 -14.52 -10.09
C ILE A 236 -1.44 -15.30 -11.07
N ALA A 237 -0.21 -14.83 -11.31
CA ALA A 237 0.71 -15.43 -12.27
C ALA A 237 0.09 -15.63 -13.69
N GLY A 238 -0.80 -14.70 -14.08
CA GLY A 238 -1.52 -14.75 -15.36
C GLY A 238 -2.71 -15.72 -15.40
N VAL A 239 -3.09 -16.33 -14.27
CA VAL A 239 -4.26 -17.22 -14.16
C VAL A 239 -5.38 -16.47 -13.44
N GLN A 240 -6.54 -16.37 -14.08
CA GLN A 240 -7.74 -15.77 -13.49
C GLN A 240 -8.34 -16.71 -12.44
N VAL A 241 -8.34 -16.28 -11.18
CA VAL A 241 -8.78 -17.09 -10.01
C VAL A 241 -10.11 -16.62 -9.42
N GLY A 242 -10.66 -15.51 -9.91
CA GLY A 242 -11.74 -14.75 -9.28
C GLY A 242 -13.20 -15.08 -9.69
N LYS A 243 -14.19 -14.84 -8.78
CA LYS A 243 -15.67 -14.83 -9.03
C LYS A 243 -16.48 -13.88 -8.08
N THR A 244 -17.08 -12.79 -8.62
CA THR A 244 -18.21 -11.91 -8.13
C THR A 244 -18.02 -10.70 -7.16
N LEU A 245 -18.40 -9.47 -7.62
CA LEU A 245 -18.15 -8.01 -7.30
C LEU A 245 -18.13 -7.38 -5.87
N VAL A 246 -17.10 -6.52 -5.62
CA VAL A 246 -17.09 -5.10 -5.15
C VAL A 246 -15.83 -4.41 -5.73
N ASP A 247 -15.88 -3.11 -6.07
CA ASP A 247 -14.80 -2.33 -6.72
C ASP A 247 -14.50 -1.04 -5.93
N GLU A 248 -13.23 -0.78 -5.62
CA GLU A 248 -12.74 0.11 -4.53
C GLU A 248 -11.27 0.51 -4.76
N GLY A 249 -10.69 1.48 -4.03
CA GLY A 249 -9.35 2.07 -4.29
C GLY A 249 -8.11 1.43 -3.64
N ILE A 250 -6.91 1.82 -4.06
CA ILE A 250 -5.62 1.38 -3.51
C ILE A 250 -4.61 2.54 -3.40
N ILE A 251 -3.95 2.64 -2.24
CA ILE A 251 -2.76 3.48 -2.07
C ILE A 251 -1.51 2.63 -2.23
N VAL A 252 -0.59 3.09 -3.08
CA VAL A 252 0.73 2.49 -3.28
C VAL A 252 1.82 3.49 -2.93
N VAL A 253 2.72 3.13 -2.03
CA VAL A 253 3.94 3.90 -1.73
C VAL A 253 5.15 3.11 -2.22
N ILE A 254 5.91 3.72 -3.12
CA ILE A 254 7.17 3.20 -3.66
C ILE A 254 8.33 3.99 -3.06
N ALA A 255 9.36 3.27 -2.63
CA ALA A 255 10.61 3.84 -2.18
C ALA A 255 11.78 3.29 -3.01
N THR A 256 12.83 4.08 -3.18
CA THR A 256 14.09 3.61 -3.77
C THR A 256 15.29 4.35 -3.21
N ASP A 257 16.48 3.75 -3.27
CA ASP A 257 17.75 4.44 -3.00
C ASP A 257 18.48 4.86 -4.30
N ALA A 258 17.86 4.64 -5.46
CA ALA A 258 18.33 5.20 -6.72
C ALA A 258 18.14 6.72 -6.73
N PRO A 259 19.14 7.52 -7.16
CA PRO A 259 19.05 8.97 -7.20
C PRO A 259 18.04 9.43 -8.27
N LEU A 260 16.81 9.72 -7.86
CA LEU A 260 15.74 10.15 -8.76
C LEU A 260 15.42 11.63 -8.56
N LEU A 261 15.21 12.33 -9.67
CA LEU A 261 14.61 13.66 -9.66
C LEU A 261 13.08 13.57 -9.48
N PRO A 262 12.40 14.64 -9.03
CA PRO A 262 10.95 14.62 -8.79
C PRO A 262 10.11 14.11 -9.97
N HIS A 263 10.41 14.56 -11.19
CA HIS A 263 9.69 14.09 -12.38
C HIS A 263 9.93 12.60 -12.68
N GLN A 264 11.10 12.06 -12.30
CA GLN A 264 11.41 10.64 -12.40
C GLN A 264 10.65 9.86 -11.31
N CYS A 265 10.56 10.37 -10.08
CA CYS A 265 9.70 9.80 -9.04
C CYS A 265 8.24 9.71 -9.52
N SER A 266 7.68 10.78 -10.10
CA SER A 266 6.32 10.74 -10.66
C SER A 266 6.19 9.72 -11.81
N ALA A 267 7.23 9.55 -12.63
CA ALA A 267 7.23 8.52 -13.67
C ALA A 267 7.26 7.10 -13.09
N VAL A 268 8.03 6.86 -12.03
CA VAL A 268 8.08 5.59 -11.30
C VAL A 268 6.76 5.31 -10.59
N ALA A 269 6.16 6.30 -9.91
CA ALA A 269 4.87 6.17 -9.22
C ALA A 269 3.78 5.62 -10.15
N ARG A 270 3.69 6.12 -11.39
CA ARG A 270 2.73 5.64 -12.40
C ARG A 270 2.90 4.17 -12.78
N ARG A 271 4.03 3.54 -12.50
CA ARG A 271 4.27 2.12 -12.78
C ARG A 271 3.58 1.20 -11.78
N ALA A 272 3.14 1.72 -10.63
CA ALA A 272 2.23 1.00 -9.75
C ALA A 272 0.95 0.56 -10.49
N GLY A 273 0.42 1.41 -11.37
CA GLY A 273 -0.72 1.07 -12.23
C GLY A 273 -0.50 -0.16 -13.11
N VAL A 274 0.74 -0.42 -13.55
CA VAL A 274 1.08 -1.64 -14.31
C VAL A 274 1.00 -2.87 -13.41
N GLY A 275 1.53 -2.79 -12.19
CA GLY A 275 1.44 -3.88 -11.22
C GLY A 275 0.00 -4.19 -10.82
N ILE A 276 -0.81 -3.14 -10.61
CA ILE A 276 -2.25 -3.24 -10.35
C ILE A 276 -2.97 -3.93 -11.52
N ALA A 277 -2.73 -3.49 -12.76
CA ALA A 277 -3.37 -4.05 -13.95
C ALA A 277 -3.02 -5.54 -14.15
N ARG A 278 -1.80 -5.96 -13.83
CA ARG A 278 -1.39 -7.39 -13.90
C ARG A 278 -2.11 -8.27 -12.88
N GLY A 279 -2.44 -7.72 -11.72
CA GLY A 279 -3.28 -8.37 -10.71
C GLY A 279 -4.78 -8.35 -11.03
N GLY A 280 -5.18 -7.62 -12.09
CA GLY A 280 -6.57 -7.46 -12.52
C GLY A 280 -7.29 -6.22 -11.98
N GLY A 281 -6.57 -5.27 -11.38
CA GLY A 281 -7.16 -4.01 -10.91
C GLY A 281 -7.10 -2.87 -11.94
N GLY A 282 -7.50 -1.66 -11.54
CA GLY A 282 -7.24 -0.42 -12.27
C GLY A 282 -8.29 -0.01 -13.31
N THR A 283 -9.45 -0.67 -13.33
CA THR A 283 -10.57 -0.37 -14.25
C THR A 283 -11.78 0.23 -13.54
N GLY A 284 -11.69 0.39 -12.23
CA GLY A 284 -12.82 0.78 -11.39
C GLY A 284 -13.08 2.27 -11.34
N PHE A 285 -14.34 2.68 -11.52
CA PHE A 285 -14.70 4.10 -11.46
C PHE A 285 -14.61 4.66 -10.04
N LEU A 286 -15.03 3.86 -9.05
CA LEU A 286 -15.05 4.21 -7.62
C LEU A 286 -13.74 3.78 -6.91
N SER A 287 -12.66 3.65 -7.67
CA SER A 287 -11.36 3.16 -7.21
C SER A 287 -10.40 4.33 -7.05
N GLY A 288 -10.13 4.78 -5.82
CA GLY A 288 -9.04 5.74 -5.57
C GLY A 288 -7.67 5.10 -5.73
N ASP A 289 -7.12 5.14 -6.94
CA ASP A 289 -5.84 4.52 -7.32
C ASP A 289 -4.75 5.59 -7.39
N ILE A 290 -4.16 5.89 -6.23
CA ILE A 290 -3.21 6.99 -6.04
C ILE A 290 -1.88 6.45 -5.53
N PHE A 291 -0.79 6.91 -6.15
CA PHE A 291 0.55 6.37 -5.96
C PHE A 291 1.52 7.48 -5.56
N LEU A 292 2.41 7.18 -4.63
CA LEU A 292 3.52 8.04 -4.24
C LEU A 292 4.83 7.29 -4.48
N CYS A 293 5.82 7.97 -5.04
CA CYS A 293 7.20 7.47 -5.08
C CYS A 293 8.12 8.49 -4.41
N PHE A 294 9.06 8.03 -3.60
CA PHE A 294 10.15 8.87 -3.08
C PHE A 294 11.51 8.17 -3.19
N SER A 295 12.57 8.97 -3.30
CA SER A 295 13.95 8.49 -3.29
C SER A 295 14.64 8.85 -1.96
N THR A 296 15.31 7.87 -1.37
CA THR A 296 16.17 8.02 -0.19
C THR A 296 17.62 8.37 -0.55
N ALA A 297 17.94 8.49 -1.84
CA ALA A 297 19.24 8.97 -2.28
C ALA A 297 19.51 10.37 -1.74
N ALA A 298 20.80 10.69 -1.58
CA ALA A 298 21.24 11.86 -0.85
C ALA A 298 20.52 13.14 -1.34
N PRO A 299 19.96 13.94 -0.42
CA PRO A 299 18.96 14.93 -0.75
C PRO A 299 19.52 16.35 -0.87
N VAL A 300 18.69 17.23 -1.41
CA VAL A 300 18.81 18.67 -1.21
C VAL A 300 18.48 18.96 0.25
N THR A 301 19.35 19.66 0.97
CA THR A 301 19.05 20.17 2.33
C THR A 301 18.64 21.64 2.19
N PRO A 302 17.37 21.95 1.86
CA PRO A 302 16.95 23.33 1.80
C PRO A 302 17.02 23.95 3.21
N PRO A 303 17.41 25.23 3.34
CA PRO A 303 17.22 25.92 4.60
C PRO A 303 15.73 25.93 4.96
N PRO A 304 15.39 25.85 6.27
CA PRO A 304 13.99 25.90 6.69
C PRO A 304 13.34 27.20 6.20
N PRO A 305 12.07 27.15 5.73
CA PRO A 305 11.38 28.36 5.32
C PRO A 305 11.27 29.31 6.51
N PRO A 306 11.56 30.62 6.34
CA PRO A 306 11.42 31.57 7.42
C PRO A 306 9.94 31.72 7.82
N LEU A 307 9.66 31.81 9.12
CA LEU A 307 8.29 32.05 9.63
C LEU A 307 7.66 33.34 9.07
N TYR A 308 8.51 34.33 8.76
CA TYR A 308 8.12 35.56 8.10
C TYR A 308 9.12 35.87 6.98
N GLN A 309 8.65 35.95 5.74
CA GLN A 309 9.46 36.49 4.65
C GLN A 309 9.50 38.02 4.78
N THR A 310 10.61 38.55 5.28
CA THR A 310 10.83 40.00 5.42
C THR A 310 11.55 40.59 4.22
N ARG A 311 12.16 39.74 3.37
CA ARG A 311 12.90 40.09 2.15
C ARG A 311 12.76 38.98 1.11
N ILE A 312 12.93 39.35 -0.16
CA ILE A 312 13.08 38.39 -1.25
C ILE A 312 14.52 37.89 -1.21
N GLU A 313 14.70 36.59 -1.00
CA GLU A 313 16.03 35.96 -0.99
C GLU A 313 16.63 35.86 -2.40
N PRO A 314 17.96 36.02 -2.56
CA PRO A 314 18.63 35.74 -3.83
C PRO A 314 18.48 34.26 -4.24
N VAL A 315 18.60 33.98 -5.54
CA VAL A 315 18.58 32.61 -6.07
C VAL A 315 19.76 31.81 -5.52
N ALA A 316 19.50 30.59 -5.06
CA ALA A 316 20.49 29.59 -4.66
C ALA A 316 20.36 28.31 -5.51
N THR A 317 21.44 27.54 -5.63
CA THR A 317 21.48 26.30 -6.43
C THR A 317 22.02 25.13 -5.62
N TYR A 318 21.66 23.91 -6.03
CA TYR A 318 22.19 22.66 -5.51
C TYR A 318 22.69 21.80 -6.66
N THR A 319 23.77 21.04 -6.43
CA THR A 319 24.18 19.97 -7.33
C THR A 319 23.53 18.68 -6.86
N VAL A 320 22.92 17.94 -7.79
CA VAL A 320 22.24 16.67 -7.50
C VAL A 320 22.76 15.59 -8.44
N GLU A 321 22.91 14.38 -7.92
CA GLU A 321 23.07 13.18 -8.73
C GLU A 321 21.68 12.72 -9.20
N ALA A 322 21.60 12.19 -10.43
CA ALA A 322 20.36 11.66 -10.97
C ALA A 322 20.64 10.45 -11.87
N VAL A 323 19.72 9.49 -11.86
CA VAL A 323 19.71 8.37 -12.80
C VAL A 323 19.55 8.93 -14.22
N ASN A 324 20.37 8.40 -15.14
CA ASN A 324 20.19 8.66 -16.56
C ASN A 324 18.84 8.11 -17.02
N SER A 325 18.00 8.97 -17.59
CA SER A 325 16.65 8.63 -18.04
C SER A 325 16.59 7.44 -18.99
N GLU A 326 17.60 7.23 -19.83
CA GLU A 326 17.71 6.08 -20.76
C GLU A 326 17.86 4.72 -20.05
N THR A 327 18.07 4.73 -18.73
CA THR A 327 18.24 3.52 -17.91
C THR A 327 17.10 3.31 -16.91
N LEU A 328 16.05 4.14 -16.94
CA LEU A 328 14.92 4.05 -16.00
C LEU A 328 14.06 2.80 -16.19
N ASP A 329 14.09 2.15 -17.36
CA ASP A 329 13.25 0.99 -17.66
C ASP A 329 13.38 -0.15 -16.64
N VAL A 330 14.58 -0.39 -16.11
CA VAL A 330 14.78 -1.43 -15.08
C VAL A 330 14.12 -1.04 -13.76
N ILE A 331 14.14 0.24 -13.39
CA ILE A 331 13.44 0.76 -12.20
C ILE A 331 11.92 0.72 -12.42
N PHE A 332 11.44 1.02 -13.63
CA PHE A 332 10.02 0.91 -13.95
C PHE A 332 9.49 -0.52 -13.85
N ARG A 333 10.26 -1.51 -14.33
CA ARG A 333 9.94 -2.93 -14.17
C ARG A 333 9.94 -3.33 -12.70
N ALA A 334 10.97 -2.92 -11.96
CA ALA A 334 11.07 -3.17 -10.53
C ALA A 334 9.86 -2.65 -9.74
N ALA A 335 9.42 -1.43 -10.04
CA ALA A 335 8.26 -0.82 -9.39
C ALA A 335 6.94 -1.54 -9.72
N ALA A 336 6.75 -1.95 -10.98
CA ALA A 336 5.58 -2.73 -11.38
C ALA A 336 5.55 -4.11 -10.70
N ASP A 337 6.66 -4.85 -10.77
CA ASP A 337 6.78 -6.19 -10.18
C ASP A 337 6.64 -6.15 -8.65
N ALA A 338 7.24 -5.14 -8.00
CA ALA A 338 7.12 -4.96 -6.56
C ALA A 338 5.68 -4.62 -6.14
N THR A 339 4.97 -3.81 -6.94
CA THR A 339 3.57 -3.47 -6.66
C THR A 339 2.68 -4.70 -6.80
N GLU A 340 2.81 -5.45 -7.90
CA GLU A 340 2.05 -6.68 -8.15
C GLU A 340 2.24 -7.68 -7.00
N GLU A 341 3.48 -7.95 -6.61
CA GLU A 341 3.76 -8.90 -5.53
C GLU A 341 3.28 -8.40 -4.16
N ALA A 342 3.38 -7.09 -3.88
CA ALA A 342 2.88 -6.52 -2.63
C ALA A 342 1.36 -6.68 -2.50
N ILE A 343 0.61 -6.51 -3.58
CA ILE A 343 -0.85 -6.75 -3.62
C ILE A 343 -1.14 -8.22 -3.29
N LEU A 344 -0.41 -9.16 -3.90
CA LEU A 344 -0.58 -10.58 -3.61
C LEU A 344 -0.22 -10.90 -2.15
N ASN A 345 0.87 -10.36 -1.63
CA ASN A 345 1.25 -10.60 -0.23
C ASN A 345 0.21 -10.06 0.75
N ALA A 346 -0.46 -8.94 0.45
CA ALA A 346 -1.59 -8.45 1.26
C ALA A 346 -2.72 -9.49 1.32
N LEU A 347 -3.16 -10.01 0.18
CA LEU A 347 -4.23 -11.02 0.09
C LEU A 347 -3.85 -12.35 0.76
N PHE A 348 -2.60 -12.75 0.62
CA PHE A 348 -2.06 -13.98 1.19
C PHE A 348 -1.98 -13.90 2.71
N ALA A 349 -1.47 -12.80 3.26
CA ALA A 349 -1.32 -12.59 4.69
C ALA A 349 -2.64 -12.28 5.42
N ALA A 350 -3.63 -11.74 4.70
CA ALA A 350 -4.92 -11.34 5.26
C ALA A 350 -5.72 -12.49 5.90
N GLU A 351 -6.40 -12.20 7.01
CA GLU A 351 -7.24 -13.13 7.74
C GLU A 351 -8.71 -12.72 7.73
N ALA A 352 -9.65 -13.66 7.87
CA ALA A 352 -11.06 -13.33 7.84
C ALA A 352 -11.42 -12.35 8.98
N LEU A 353 -12.20 -11.31 8.66
CA LEU A 353 -12.60 -10.28 9.62
C LEU A 353 -14.07 -9.90 9.42
N GLU A 354 -14.75 -9.68 10.54
CA GLU A 354 -16.15 -9.23 10.57
C GLU A 354 -16.21 -7.74 10.92
N GLY A 355 -17.04 -7.00 10.18
CA GLY A 355 -17.24 -5.56 10.35
C GLY A 355 -18.55 -5.20 11.03
N TYR A 356 -18.79 -3.89 11.18
CA TYR A 356 -19.96 -3.34 11.90
C TYR A 356 -21.33 -3.77 11.35
N THR A 357 -21.40 -4.23 10.11
CA THR A 357 -22.64 -4.71 9.49
C THR A 357 -22.97 -6.16 9.82
N GLY A 358 -22.08 -6.87 10.52
CA GLY A 358 -22.12 -8.32 10.71
C GLY A 358 -21.65 -9.11 9.48
N ARG A 359 -21.21 -8.42 8.41
CA ARG A 359 -20.62 -9.08 7.25
C ARG A 359 -19.19 -9.53 7.58
N LYS A 360 -18.96 -10.84 7.45
CA LYS A 360 -17.63 -11.46 7.51
C LYS A 360 -17.00 -11.50 6.12
N TRP A 361 -15.80 -10.95 5.98
CA TRP A 361 -14.99 -11.03 4.78
C TRP A 361 -14.00 -12.18 4.90
N ARG A 362 -13.96 -13.05 3.90
CA ARG A 362 -13.13 -14.26 3.92
C ARG A 362 -11.70 -13.95 3.48
N ALA A 363 -10.74 -14.64 4.07
CA ALA A 363 -9.35 -14.64 3.60
C ALA A 363 -9.23 -15.38 2.26
N LEU A 364 -8.15 -15.12 1.52
CA LEU A 364 -7.81 -15.89 0.32
C LEU A 364 -7.64 -17.38 0.69
N PRO A 365 -8.31 -18.32 0.00
CA PRO A 365 -8.14 -19.75 0.25
C PRO A 365 -6.82 -20.24 -0.39
N VAL A 366 -5.69 -20.03 0.30
CA VAL A 366 -4.33 -20.26 -0.22
C VAL A 366 -4.15 -21.64 -0.83
N LYS A 367 -4.62 -22.71 -0.16
CA LYS A 367 -4.53 -24.08 -0.69
C LYS A 367 -5.23 -24.24 -2.04
N ARG A 368 -6.41 -23.62 -2.19
CA ARG A 368 -7.15 -23.69 -3.46
C ARG A 368 -6.45 -22.90 -4.56
N VAL A 369 -5.84 -21.77 -4.22
CA VAL A 369 -5.01 -21.01 -5.18
C VAL A 369 -3.82 -21.85 -5.61
N GLU A 370 -3.14 -22.51 -4.67
CA GLU A 370 -2.01 -23.41 -4.98
C GLU A 370 -2.42 -24.52 -5.94
N GLU A 371 -3.54 -25.21 -5.68
CA GLU A 371 -4.10 -26.24 -6.57
C GLU A 371 -4.35 -25.71 -7.99
N ILE A 372 -5.03 -24.55 -8.11
CA ILE A 372 -5.33 -23.94 -9.42
C ILE A 372 -4.05 -23.62 -10.18
N LEU A 373 -3.02 -23.09 -9.49
CA LEU A 373 -1.76 -22.74 -10.12
C LEU A 373 -0.94 -23.98 -10.53
N ARG A 374 -0.99 -25.06 -9.74
CA ARG A 374 -0.39 -26.36 -10.11
C ARG A 374 -1.08 -26.97 -11.33
N GLU A 375 -2.41 -26.97 -11.36
CA GLU A 375 -3.21 -27.42 -12.51
C GLU A 375 -2.88 -26.62 -13.78
N ALA A 376 -2.59 -25.33 -13.64
CA ALA A 376 -2.20 -24.45 -14.73
C ALA A 376 -0.68 -24.49 -15.08
N GLY A 377 0.11 -25.32 -14.40
CA GLY A 377 1.56 -25.46 -14.64
C GLY A 377 2.36 -24.20 -14.31
N LYS A 378 1.89 -23.39 -13.35
CA LYS A 378 2.55 -22.15 -12.92
C LYS A 378 3.46 -22.33 -11.71
N ILE A 379 3.26 -23.36 -10.90
CA ILE A 379 4.06 -23.73 -9.70
C ILE A 379 4.13 -25.24 -9.48
#